data_AF-A0A845Z6R6-F1
#
_entry.id   AF-A0A845Z6R6-F1
#
_cell.length_a   1.000
_cell.length_b   1.000
_cell.length_c   1.000
_cell.angle_alpha   90.00
_cell.angle_beta   90.00
_cell.angle_gamma   90.00
#
_symmetry.space_group_name_H-M   'P 1'
#
loop_
_entity.id
_entity.type
_entity.pdbx_description
1 polymer ?
#
loop_
_entity_poly.entity_id
_entity_poly.type
_entity_poly.pdbx_seq_one_letter_code
_entity_poly.pdbx_strand_id
1 'polypeptide(L)'
;MIIEDKPIYHQSRTDTVTNPLIIVEVLSKSTANYDRGDKFKFYRSIPEFKEYILIDQYQFYIEQYAKTSEDKWEVISNPLASE
;
A
#
# COMPACT_ATOMS: atom_id res chain seq x y z
N MET A 1 -5.15 -2.51 -6.47
CA MET A 1 -5.80 -1.44 -5.69
C MET A 1 -7.24 -1.82 -5.46
N ILE A 2 -7.79 -1.50 -4.29
CA ILE A 2 -9.20 -1.66 -3.95
C ILE A 2 -9.78 -0.29 -3.63
N ILE A 3 -11.00 -0.04 -4.11
CA ILE A 3 -11.78 1.19 -3.94
C ILE A 3 -13.16 0.73 -3.46
N GLU A 4 -13.73 1.39 -2.46
CA GLU A 4 -15.02 1.00 -1.86
C GLU A 4 -16.19 1.31 -2.81
N ASP A 5 -16.22 2.52 -3.38
CA ASP A 5 -17.24 2.98 -4.32
C ASP A 5 -16.68 3.10 -5.76
N LYS A 6 -16.99 4.20 -6.45
CA LYS A 6 -16.44 4.53 -7.76
C LYS A 6 -15.07 5.20 -7.62
N PRO A 7 -14.15 4.98 -8.57
CA PRO A 7 -12.89 5.72 -8.61
C PRO A 7 -13.15 7.23 -8.75
N ILE A 8 -12.54 8.03 -7.87
CA ILE A 8 -12.45 9.47 -8.02
C ILE A 8 -11.12 9.76 -8.70
N TYR A 9 -11.17 10.36 -9.89
CA TYR A 9 -9.97 10.66 -10.65
C TYR A 9 -9.44 12.05 -10.34
N HIS A 10 -8.11 12.20 -10.41
CA HIS A 10 -7.46 13.48 -10.27
C HIS A 10 -7.70 14.37 -11.51
N GLN A 11 -8.51 15.41 -11.35
CA GLN A 11 -8.84 16.39 -12.40
C GLN A 11 -9.39 15.72 -13.67
N SER A 12 -8.78 15.99 -14.84
CA SER A 12 -9.16 15.45 -16.14
C SER A 12 -8.44 14.15 -16.51
N ARG A 13 -7.73 13.53 -15.56
CA ARG A 13 -7.04 12.27 -15.79
C ARG A 13 -8.00 11.09 -15.66
N THR A 14 -7.64 9.97 -16.28
CA THR A 14 -8.35 8.69 -16.16
C THR A 14 -7.48 7.56 -15.60
N ASP A 15 -6.24 7.89 -15.24
CA ASP A 15 -5.21 6.94 -14.79
C ASP A 15 -4.75 7.18 -13.35
N THR A 16 -5.23 8.24 -12.70
CA THR A 16 -4.83 8.64 -11.35
C THR A 16 -6.06 8.69 -10.45
N VAL A 17 -6.18 7.71 -9.55
CA VAL A 17 -7.27 7.60 -8.59
C VAL A 17 -6.86 8.21 -7.24
N THR A 18 -7.75 8.95 -6.59
CA THR A 18 -7.47 9.70 -5.36
C THR A 18 -8.16 9.17 -4.10
N ASN A 19 -9.05 8.18 -4.22
CA ASN A 19 -9.76 7.53 -3.10
C ASN A 19 -9.44 6.03 -2.94
N PRO A 20 -8.16 5.59 -3.01
CA PRO A 20 -7.84 4.19 -2.76
C PRO A 20 -8.11 3.82 -1.30
N LEU A 21 -8.76 2.67 -1.10
CA LEU A 21 -8.89 2.04 0.21
C LEU A 21 -7.65 1.20 0.52
N ILE A 22 -7.20 0.44 -0.49
CA ILE A 22 -6.07 -0.49 -0.37
C ILE A 22 -5.18 -0.37 -1.60
N ILE A 23 -3.86 -0.30 -1.38
CA ILE A 23 -2.85 -0.34 -2.45
C ILE A 23 -1.96 -1.57 -2.21
N VAL A 24 -1.69 -2.29 -3.31
CA VAL A 24 -0.81 -3.46 -3.33
C VAL A 24 0.32 -3.16 -4.29
N GLU A 25 1.56 -3.27 -3.83
CA GLU A 25 2.77 -3.00 -4.62
C GLU A 25 3.64 -4.25 -4.67
N VAL A 26 4.07 -4.60 -5.88
CA VAL A 26 5.08 -5.65 -6.09
C VAL A 26 6.43 -4.96 -6.21
N LEU A 27 7.32 -5.27 -5.27
CA LEU A 27 8.59 -4.58 -5.17
C LEU A 27 9.52 -4.96 -6.32
N SER A 28 10.19 -3.95 -6.85
CA SER A 28 11.32 -4.10 -7.75
C SER A 28 12.61 -3.76 -6.99
N LYS A 29 13.76 -4.29 -7.45
CA LYS A 29 15.05 -3.97 -6.84
C LYS A 29 15.36 -2.46 -6.83
N SER A 30 14.87 -1.70 -7.82
CA SER A 30 15.14 -0.26 -7.95
C SER A 30 14.20 0.62 -7.13
N THR A 31 12.99 0.16 -6.78
CA THR A 31 11.98 0.99 -6.10
C THR A 31 11.68 0.56 -4.67
N ALA A 32 12.18 -0.59 -4.22
CA ALA A 32 11.87 -1.17 -2.91
C ALA A 32 11.98 -0.20 -1.72
N ASN A 33 13.06 0.60 -1.68
CA ASN A 33 13.26 1.58 -0.60
C ASN A 33 12.26 2.75 -0.68
N TYR A 34 11.93 3.18 -1.89
CA TYR A 34 10.97 4.26 -2.11
C TYR A 34 9.54 3.81 -1.76
N ASP A 35 9.15 2.61 -2.20
CA ASP A 35 7.82 2.04 -1.95
C ASP A 35 7.57 1.80 -0.46
N ARG A 36 8.58 1.34 0.30
CA ARG A 36 8.52 1.19 1.77
C ARG A 36 8.52 2.52 2.53
N GLY A 37 9.18 3.53 1.97
CA GLY A 37 9.42 4.82 2.62
C GLY A 37 8.45 5.89 2.16
N ASP A 38 8.92 6.75 1.26
CA ASP A 38 8.28 8.03 0.95
C ASP A 38 6.94 7.87 0.25
N LYS A 39 6.77 6.83 -0.58
CA LYS A 39 5.50 6.53 -1.23
C LYS A 39 4.42 6.16 -0.22
N PHE A 40 4.76 5.30 0.74
CA PHE A 40 3.85 4.96 1.83
C PHE A 40 3.50 6.18 2.68
N LYS A 41 4.49 7.03 3.03
CA LYS A 41 4.22 8.29 3.76
C LYS A 41 3.20 9.17 3.03
N PHE A 42 3.30 9.27 1.71
CA PHE A 42 2.35 10.02 0.90
C PHE A 42 0.95 9.39 0.95
N TYR A 43 0.82 8.08 0.76
CA TYR A 43 -0.50 7.42 0.81
C TYR A 43 -1.20 7.54 2.16
N ARG A 44 -0.46 7.57 3.28
CA ARG A 44 -1.04 7.82 4.61
C ARG A 44 -1.73 9.18 4.76
N SER A 45 -1.50 10.13 3.83
CA SER A 45 -2.22 11.41 3.82
C SER A 45 -3.63 11.32 3.25
N ILE A 46 -3.98 10.22 2.57
CA ILE A 46 -5.31 9.96 2.04
C ILE A 46 -6.21 9.51 3.20
N PRO A 47 -7.29 10.24 3.53
CA PRO A 47 -8.11 9.95 4.71
C PRO A 47 -8.73 8.54 4.73
N GLU A 48 -9.19 8.08 3.58
CA GLU A 48 -9.87 6.80 3.39
C GLU A 48 -8.90 5.62 3.29
N PHE A 49 -7.59 5.85 3.21
CA PHE A 49 -6.61 4.79 3.00
C PHE A 49 -6.47 3.91 4.25
N LYS A 50 -6.73 2.61 4.09
CA LYS A 50 -6.80 1.63 5.19
C LYS A 50 -5.67 0.63 5.17
N GLU A 51 -5.13 0.27 4.01
CA GLU A 51 -4.16 -0.82 3.93
C GLU A 51 -3.15 -0.67 2.79
N TYR A 52 -1.90 -1.00 3.09
CA TYR A 52 -0.80 -1.02 2.14
C TYR A 52 -0.07 -2.36 2.19
N ILE A 53 -0.10 -3.10 1.10
CA ILE A 53 0.51 -4.43 1.01
C ILE A 53 1.72 -4.36 0.09
N LEU A 54 2.88 -4.76 0.59
CA LEU A 54 4.11 -4.89 -0.18
C LEU A 54 4.44 -6.36 -0.39
N ILE A 55 4.66 -6.74 -1.65
CA ILE A 55 5.06 -8.08 -2.04
C ILE A 55 6.51 -8.02 -2.53
N ASP A 56 7.42 -8.57 -1.74
CA ASP A 56 8.80 -8.78 -2.15
C ASP A 56 8.92 -10.11 -2.92
N GLN A 57 8.76 -10.03 -4.23
CA GLN A 57 8.81 -11.20 -5.12
C GLN A 57 10.17 -11.91 -5.17
N TYR A 58 11.25 -11.27 -4.71
CA TYR A 58 12.59 -11.86 -4.71
C TYR A 58 12.88 -12.63 -3.42
N GLN A 59 12.18 -12.31 -2.34
CA GLN A 59 12.29 -12.97 -1.04
C GLN A 59 11.05 -13.79 -0.70
N PHE A 60 10.06 -13.81 -1.59
CA PHE A 60 8.74 -14.41 -1.39
C PHE A 60 8.07 -13.92 -0.09
N TYR A 61 8.22 -12.63 0.22
CA TYR A 61 7.84 -12.07 1.50
C TYR A 61 6.76 -11.00 1.36
N ILE A 62 5.85 -10.93 2.33
CA ILE A 62 4.75 -9.96 2.34
C ILE A 62 4.80 -9.13 3.62
N GLU A 63 4.73 -7.81 3.44
CA GLU A 63 4.51 -6.84 4.51
C GLU A 63 3.15 -6.19 4.32
N GLN A 64 2.31 -6.26 5.35
CA GLN A 64 1.01 -5.63 5.38
C GLN A 64 1.05 -4.50 6.41
N TYR A 65 0.79 -3.28 5.97
CA TYR A 65 0.53 -2.15 6.85
C TYR A 65 -0.98 -1.91 6.92
N ALA A 66 -1.57 -2.04 8.10
CA ALA A 66 -3.00 -1.86 8.33
C ALA A 66 -3.25 -0.66 9.24
N LYS A 67 -4.18 0.20 8.86
CA LYS A 67 -4.62 1.34 9.67
C LYS A 67 -5.66 0.87 10.69
N THR A 68 -5.41 1.15 11.97
CA THR A 68 -6.31 0.78 13.06
C THR A 68 -7.41 1.83 13.25
N SER A 69 -8.41 1.51 14.07
CA SER A 69 -9.46 2.46 14.46
C SER A 69 -8.96 3.68 15.23
N GLU A 70 -7.72 3.65 15.73
CA GLU A 70 -7.06 4.76 16.43
C GLU A 70 -6.15 5.61 15.51
N ASP A 71 -6.30 5.49 14.18
CA ASP A 71 -5.44 6.15 13.18
C ASP A 71 -3.94 5.78 13.28
N LYS A 72 -3.62 4.66 13.93
CA LYS A 72 -2.26 4.10 13.99
C LYS A 72 -2.05 3.11 12.85
N TRP A 73 -0.79 2.89 12.49
CA TRP A 73 -0.41 1.88 11.50
C TRP A 73 0.30 0.73 12.19
N GLU A 74 -0.27 -0.47 12.05
CA GLU A 74 0.36 -1.72 12.48
C GLU A 74 1.01 -2.39 11.27
N VAL A 75 2.14 -3.03 11.49
CA VAL A 75 2.83 -3.82 10.46
C VAL A 75 2.74 -5.30 10.84
N ILE A 76 2.14 -6.07 9.95
CA ILE A 76 2.12 -7.53 10.00
C ILE A 76 3.07 -7.99 8.92
N SER A 77 4.06 -8.76 9.35
CA SER A 77 5.13 -9.19 8.50
C SER A 77 5.22 -10.70 8.67
N ASN A 78 5.00 -11.43 7.58
CA ASN A 78 4.94 -12.88 7.63
C ASN A 78 6.26 -13.40 7.06
N PRO A 79 7.27 -13.72 7.89
CA PRO A 79 8.40 -14.48 7.39
C PRO A 79 7.82 -15.80 6.88
N LEU A 80 8.04 -16.13 5.61
CA LEU A 80 7.67 -17.46 5.16
C LEU A 80 8.33 -18.47 6.10
N ALA A 81 7.51 -19.41 6.57
CA ALA A 81 7.99 -20.61 7.23
C ALA A 81 9.08 -21.20 6.34
N SER A 82 10.27 -21.39 6.92
CA SER A 82 11.29 -22.24 6.36
C SER A 82 10.66 -23.61 6.11
N GLU A 83 10.47 -24.00 4.85
CA GLU A 83 10.36 -25.41 4.48
C GLU A 83 11.71 -26.12 4.73
#